data_AF-A0A518G2L7-F1
#
_entry.id   AF-A0A518G2L7-F1
#
_cell.length_a   1.000
_cell.length_b   1.000
_cell.length_c   1.000
_cell.angle_alpha   90.00
_cell.angle_beta   90.00
_cell.angle_gamma   90.00
#
_symmetry.space_group_name_H-M   'P 1'
#
loop_
_entity.id
_entity.type
_entity.pdbx_description
1 polymer ?
#
loop_
_entity_poly.entity_id
_entity_poly.type
_entity_poly.pdbx_seq_one_letter_code
_entity_poly.pdbx_strand_id
1 'polypeptide(L)'
;MAVLKRCPRNKWLLRRLFARAICGVLATVSVCGSQSVSAQEQPLHQWQIVNTSVDVSNSEERQAMRMVVSTSREITANQPFKSIRIQNPDILSVLPLEGGNRLQLSALTTGITQVDLLGADESVHSIEVMVLGDVRELEAILRGLFPDANLQVVPVQQGCIVSGFVTSDDHVEEVMEIAELYFPTVINKVNVTGVYTIQLETQIMEISRTKLRELGIDWAFANGDDFIKQSVGGIVSNASGAISTTGIETFQLGVIENSSTFFTAVRALRKNNLVKVLASPTLTAVDGRPASFNAGGEIPILIPAGLGQVAVQFREFGTRLDYVAKVRGNGRIWLEVRPYVSEIDPSRSVVINGTSVPGLRSRFLETGVEMGAGQTLALAGLLQVKSETVNLGLPVLSDIPYVGALFRTTREEQNEIELLITVTPNFAGPMDPHEVPSMAPGMFSQPPTDKELYWKGYVETPVGGNAQCPPEAGNFVPNQNYIDPQPGYYQEATPPQYMNAPTDGGYNTPSAPLPTVTPNAAAMNNSTSTPKLARQPVTTNLPPAQAPQAGGQSQNQQYLESYPTGGVVR
;
A
#
# COMPACT_ATOMS: atom_id res chain seq x y z
N MET A 1 -19.26 45.75 -6.91
CA MET A 1 -20.62 46.06 -6.42
C MET A 1 -20.93 45.08 -5.29
N ALA A 2 -20.90 45.56 -4.06
CA ALA A 2 -21.06 44.79 -2.83
C ALA A 2 -22.33 45.25 -2.11
N VAL A 3 -23.20 44.33 -1.68
CA VAL A 3 -24.32 44.53 -0.73
C VAL A 3 -24.63 43.12 -0.17
N LEU A 4 -24.35 42.67 1.05
CA LEU A 4 -24.54 43.13 2.44
C LEU A 4 -26.00 43.38 2.89
N LYS A 5 -26.51 42.47 3.75
CA LYS A 5 -27.49 42.62 4.87
C LYS A 5 -27.29 41.38 5.76
N ARG A 6 -26.81 41.35 7.02
CA ARG A 6 -27.13 42.06 8.30
C ARG A 6 -28.63 42.13 8.57
N CYS A 7 -29.20 41.79 9.74
CA CYS A 7 -28.82 41.91 11.17
C CYS A 7 -29.87 41.12 12.04
N PRO A 8 -29.99 41.21 13.40
CA PRO A 8 -29.14 41.76 14.48
C PRO A 8 -29.07 40.99 15.85
N ARG A 9 -28.02 41.34 16.64
CA ARG A 9 -27.88 41.63 18.11
C ARG A 9 -28.66 40.89 19.24
N ASN A 10 -27.92 40.48 20.29
CA ASN A 10 -27.71 41.18 21.60
C ASN A 10 -26.77 40.35 22.51
N LYS A 11 -25.57 40.80 22.90
CA LYS A 11 -25.16 41.68 24.04
C LYS A 11 -25.32 41.07 25.45
N TRP A 12 -24.19 40.75 26.09
CA TRP A 12 -23.83 41.16 27.48
C TRP A 12 -22.29 41.18 27.62
N LEU A 13 -21.77 42.12 28.41
CA LEU A 13 -20.43 42.70 28.34
C LEU A 13 -19.92 42.98 29.77
N LEU A 14 -18.58 43.00 29.94
CA LEU A 14 -17.78 43.59 31.05
C LEU A 14 -17.71 42.79 32.37
N ARG A 15 -16.57 42.71 33.09
CA ARG A 15 -15.69 43.82 33.51
C ARG A 15 -14.33 43.35 34.08
N ARG A 16 -13.34 44.27 34.06
CA ARG A 16 -11.94 44.20 34.54
C ARG A 16 -11.77 44.55 36.04
N LEU A 17 -10.67 44.04 36.63
CA LEU A 17 -9.70 44.61 37.61
C LEU A 17 -10.17 45.50 38.79
N PHE A 18 -9.77 45.16 40.04
CA PHE A 18 -8.92 45.95 40.98
C PHE A 18 -8.99 45.48 42.47
N ALA A 19 -7.81 45.17 43.04
CA ALA A 19 -7.20 45.49 44.35
C ALA A 19 -7.92 45.44 45.74
N ARG A 20 -7.06 45.14 46.75
CA ARG A 20 -7.06 45.33 48.24
C ARG A 20 -7.50 44.10 49.07
N ALA A 21 -6.66 43.43 49.88
CA ALA A 21 -5.76 43.79 51.01
C ALA A 21 -6.45 43.72 52.39
N ILE A 22 -5.80 43.00 53.35
CA ILE A 22 -5.59 43.30 54.80
C ILE A 22 -5.78 42.10 55.79
N CYS A 23 -4.72 41.87 56.59
CA CYS A 23 -4.55 41.31 57.97
C CYS A 23 -5.02 39.88 58.33
N GLY A 24 -4.33 39.13 59.21
CA GLY A 24 -3.15 39.36 60.07
C GLY A 24 -2.59 38.01 60.61
N VAL A 25 -1.28 37.85 60.88
CA VAL A 25 -0.52 38.20 62.13
C VAL A 25 -0.79 37.15 63.25
N LEU A 26 0.12 36.26 63.68
CA LEU A 26 1.38 36.34 64.49
C LEU A 26 2.03 34.92 64.51
N ALA A 27 3.24 34.61 65.00
CA ALA A 27 4.55 35.24 65.24
C ALA A 27 5.38 34.26 66.11
N THR A 28 6.72 34.38 66.02
CA THR A 28 7.84 34.06 66.95
C THR A 28 8.88 33.13 66.31
N VAL A 29 10.07 33.56 65.84
CA VAL A 29 11.20 34.35 66.44
C VAL A 29 12.04 33.51 67.40
N SER A 30 13.28 33.14 67.03
CA SER A 30 14.59 33.60 67.58
C SER A 30 15.67 32.60 67.11
N VAL A 31 16.97 32.85 66.91
CA VAL A 31 17.93 33.96 67.17
C VAL A 31 19.21 33.53 66.41
N CYS A 32 19.76 34.34 65.50
CA CYS A 32 20.87 35.30 65.67
C CYS A 32 22.27 34.70 65.43
N GLY A 33 23.12 35.44 64.69
CA GLY A 33 24.58 35.29 64.78
C GLY A 33 25.34 35.31 63.46
N SER A 34 25.53 36.49 62.90
CA SER A 34 26.51 36.79 61.85
C SER A 34 27.95 36.67 62.36
N GLN A 35 28.83 36.00 61.60
CA GLN A 35 30.24 36.38 61.49
C GLN A 35 30.71 36.23 60.04
N SER A 36 31.39 37.27 59.58
CA SER A 36 32.16 37.37 58.35
C SER A 36 33.39 36.45 58.38
N VAL A 37 33.64 35.71 57.31
CA VAL A 37 34.98 35.21 56.97
C VAL A 37 35.18 35.29 55.46
N SER A 38 36.13 36.15 55.10
CA SER A 38 37.14 36.05 54.05
C SER A 38 36.87 35.11 52.88
N ALA A 39 36.90 35.71 51.69
CA ALA A 39 37.23 35.02 50.45
C ALA A 39 38.48 34.16 50.66
N GLN A 40 38.33 32.86 50.46
CA GLN A 40 39.45 31.95 50.26
C GLN A 40 39.26 31.37 48.86
N GLU A 41 40.15 31.80 47.96
CA GLU A 41 40.36 31.19 46.66
C GLU A 41 40.46 29.68 46.83
N GLN A 42 39.49 28.95 46.28
CA GLN A 42 39.63 27.52 46.09
C GLN A 42 40.51 27.32 44.86
N PRO A 43 41.61 26.55 44.98
CA PRO A 43 42.51 26.33 43.86
C PRO A 43 41.75 25.64 42.73
N LEU A 44 42.03 26.09 41.52
CA LEU A 44 41.75 25.41 40.27
C LEU A 44 41.85 23.90 40.48
N HIS A 45 40.79 23.16 40.13
CA HIS A 45 40.86 21.71 39.98
C HIS A 45 42.02 21.40 39.05
N GLN A 46 43.14 21.04 39.67
CA GLN A 46 44.33 20.57 39.02
C GLN A 46 43.94 19.26 38.34
N TRP A 47 44.08 19.24 37.03
CA TRP A 47 43.92 18.06 36.20
C TRP A 47 44.87 17.00 36.75
N GLN A 48 44.34 16.04 37.51
CA GLN A 48 45.10 14.85 37.85
C GLN A 48 45.09 13.95 36.62
N ILE A 49 46.18 14.02 35.86
CA ILE A 49 46.49 13.03 34.85
C ILE A 49 46.80 11.73 35.59
N VAL A 50 45.84 10.79 35.58
CA VAL A 50 46.11 9.42 36.00
C VAL A 50 46.90 8.77 34.88
N ASN A 51 48.24 8.83 34.96
CA ASN A 51 49.08 7.97 34.14
C ASN A 51 48.86 6.55 34.66
N THR A 52 48.07 5.76 33.92
CA THR A 52 47.98 4.32 34.14
C THR A 52 49.31 3.71 33.69
N SER A 53 50.28 3.64 34.60
CA SER A 53 51.50 2.85 34.41
C SER A 53 51.09 1.39 34.28
N VAL A 54 51.33 0.80 33.11
CA VAL A 54 51.24 -0.65 32.94
C VAL A 54 52.55 -1.24 33.44
N ASP A 55 52.51 -1.98 34.55
CA ASP A 55 53.66 -2.68 35.09
C ASP A 55 54.06 -3.83 34.15
N VAL A 56 55.25 -3.73 33.59
CA VAL A 56 55.86 -4.80 32.79
C VAL A 56 56.53 -5.77 33.75
N SER A 57 55.76 -6.72 34.30
CA SER A 57 56.28 -7.83 35.10
C SER A 57 56.52 -9.08 34.26
N ASN A 58 57.43 -9.92 34.75
CA ASN A 58 57.97 -11.12 34.12
C ASN A 58 56.91 -12.23 33.87
N SER A 59 56.03 -12.02 32.88
CA SER A 59 55.02 -12.99 32.45
C SER A 59 55.21 -13.33 30.98
N GLU A 60 55.25 -14.61 30.64
CA GLU A 60 55.33 -15.15 29.27
C GLU A 60 54.10 -14.81 28.39
N GLU A 61 53.14 -14.03 28.89
CA GLU A 61 51.99 -13.54 28.14
C GLU A 61 52.35 -12.26 27.37
N ARG A 62 52.14 -12.29 26.04
CA ARG A 62 52.25 -11.11 25.17
C ARG A 62 51.29 -10.03 25.66
N GLN A 63 51.81 -8.93 26.19
CA GLN A 63 51.00 -7.79 26.61
C GLN A 63 50.52 -7.02 25.37
N ALA A 64 49.21 -7.05 25.12
CA ALA A 64 48.57 -6.28 24.06
C ALA A 64 48.05 -4.94 24.60
N MET A 65 48.55 -3.84 24.04
CA MET A 65 48.17 -2.46 24.38
C MET A 65 47.34 -1.86 23.24
N ARG A 66 46.20 -1.24 23.57
CA ARG A 66 45.38 -0.50 22.60
C ARG A 66 45.58 1.01 22.77
N MET A 67 45.81 1.70 21.66
CA MET A 67 45.96 3.15 21.59
C MET A 67 45.07 3.73 20.48
N VAL A 68 44.71 5.01 20.57
CA VAL A 68 43.99 5.73 19.52
C VAL A 68 44.97 6.64 18.78
N VAL A 69 44.80 6.83 17.47
CA VAL A 69 45.63 7.75 16.68
C VAL A 69 45.68 9.14 17.33
N SER A 70 46.85 9.78 17.26
CA SER A 70 47.11 11.11 17.86
C SER A 70 47.00 11.16 19.38
N THR A 71 47.00 10.00 20.06
CA THR A 71 47.12 9.93 21.53
C THR A 71 48.51 9.48 21.95
N SER A 72 48.94 9.92 23.14
CA SER A 72 50.18 9.47 23.76
C SER A 72 49.90 8.80 25.11
N ARG A 73 50.68 7.77 25.44
CA ARG A 73 50.58 7.06 26.72
C ARG A 73 51.97 6.82 27.28
N GLU A 74 52.14 7.09 28.58
CA GLU A 74 53.35 6.74 29.30
C GLU A 74 53.24 5.30 29.82
N ILE A 75 54.29 4.52 29.64
CA ILE A 75 54.44 3.23 30.30
C ILE A 75 55.68 3.25 31.20
N THR A 76 55.59 2.55 32.31
CA THR A 76 56.69 2.43 33.29
C THR A 76 57.08 0.96 33.31
N ALA A 77 58.34 0.66 32.99
CA ALA A 77 58.86 -0.69 33.14
C ALA A 77 59.22 -0.94 34.61
N ASN A 78 59.41 -2.21 34.99
CA ASN A 78 59.86 -2.55 36.35
C ASN A 78 61.39 -2.47 36.51
N GLN A 79 62.13 -2.42 35.40
CA GLN A 79 63.58 -2.38 35.37
C GLN A 79 64.08 -1.43 34.27
N PRO A 80 65.22 -0.75 34.48
CA PRO A 80 65.76 0.16 33.48
C PRO A 80 66.12 -0.60 32.19
N PHE A 81 65.72 -0.03 31.05
CA PHE A 81 65.95 -0.60 29.73
C PHE A 81 67.26 -0.09 29.11
N LYS A 82 68.01 -0.98 28.46
CA LYS A 82 69.29 -0.70 27.79
C LYS A 82 69.10 -0.17 26.36
N SER A 83 68.13 -0.74 25.64
CA SER A 83 67.77 -0.29 24.30
C SER A 83 66.29 -0.58 23.99
N ILE A 84 65.71 0.24 23.12
CA ILE A 84 64.33 0.10 22.64
C ILE A 84 64.39 -0.18 21.14
N ARG A 85 63.62 -1.16 20.69
CA ARG A 85 63.46 -1.45 19.27
C ARG A 85 61.98 -1.40 18.90
N ILE A 86 61.67 -0.71 17.81
CA ILE A 86 60.32 -0.62 17.26
C ILE A 86 60.36 -1.34 15.91
N GLN A 87 59.40 -2.24 15.68
CA GLN A 87 59.32 -2.95 14.40
C GLN A 87 58.89 -2.02 13.25
N ASN A 88 57.88 -1.17 13.48
CA ASN A 88 57.43 -0.18 12.52
C ASN A 88 57.30 1.23 13.17
N PRO A 89 58.22 2.17 12.85
CA PRO A 89 58.21 3.53 13.42
C PRO A 89 57.15 4.46 12.82
N ASP A 90 56.54 4.13 11.68
CA ASP A 90 55.51 4.97 11.05
C ASP A 90 54.16 4.89 11.78
N ILE A 91 53.96 3.81 12.55
CA ILE A 91 52.74 3.54 13.35
C ILE A 91 52.88 4.16 14.74
N LEU A 92 54.06 4.04 15.36
CA LEU A 92 54.29 4.38 16.75
C LEU A 92 55.66 5.02 16.95
N SER A 93 55.67 6.19 17.60
CA SER A 93 56.91 6.83 18.06
C SER A 93 57.12 6.54 19.54
N VAL A 94 58.36 6.29 19.93
CA VAL A 94 58.74 6.03 21.34
C VAL A 94 59.81 7.02 21.78
N LEU A 95 59.54 7.69 22.89
CA LEU A 95 60.44 8.64 23.53
C LEU A 95 60.79 8.14 24.94
N PRO A 96 62.06 7.78 25.22
CA PRO A 96 62.48 7.45 26.57
C PRO A 96 62.46 8.72 27.45
N LEU A 97 61.91 8.61 28.65
CA LEU A 97 61.84 9.70 29.62
C LEU A 97 62.99 9.60 30.64
N GLU A 98 63.28 10.71 31.33
CA GLU A 98 64.32 10.75 32.37
C GLU A 98 64.00 9.76 33.51
N GLY A 99 65.01 9.02 33.96
CA GLY A 99 64.87 7.95 34.97
C GLY A 99 65.03 6.52 34.44
N GLY A 100 65.26 6.33 33.13
CA GLY A 100 65.71 5.07 32.52
C GLY A 100 64.69 3.93 32.52
N ASN A 101 63.52 4.14 33.13
CA ASN A 101 62.50 3.13 33.37
C ASN A 101 61.10 3.56 32.90
N ARG A 102 60.99 4.71 32.24
CA ARG A 102 59.74 5.29 31.72
C ARG A 102 59.88 5.60 30.25
N LEU A 103 58.83 5.37 29.49
CA LEU A 103 58.80 5.67 28.07
C LEU A 103 57.42 6.16 27.64
N GLN A 104 57.42 7.16 26.77
CA GLN A 104 56.21 7.72 26.18
C GLN A 104 56.01 7.12 24.79
N LEU A 105 54.89 6.44 24.61
CA LEU A 105 54.41 5.94 23.33
C LEU A 105 53.50 7.00 22.70
N SER A 106 53.71 7.36 21.43
CA SER A 106 52.84 8.27 20.69
C SER A 106 52.32 7.59 19.43
N ALA A 107 51.01 7.49 19.30
CA ALA A 107 50.34 6.87 18.16
C ALA A 107 50.30 7.82 16.96
N LEU A 108 50.98 7.45 15.88
CA LEU A 108 51.09 8.25 14.66
C LEU A 108 50.03 7.83 13.64
N THR A 109 50.02 6.54 13.26
CA THR A 109 49.16 5.99 12.22
C THR A 109 48.47 4.72 12.73
N THR A 110 47.30 4.39 12.21
CA THR A 110 46.60 3.15 12.55
C THR A 110 47.36 1.91 12.10
N GLY A 111 47.41 0.88 12.95
CA GLY A 111 48.07 -0.39 12.63
C GLY A 111 48.48 -1.18 13.86
N ILE A 112 49.09 -2.34 13.63
CA ILE A 112 49.68 -3.16 14.69
C ILE A 112 51.19 -3.06 14.57
N THR A 113 51.87 -2.74 15.66
CA THR A 113 53.33 -2.71 15.73
C THR A 113 53.78 -3.30 17.05
N GLN A 114 55.01 -3.79 17.09
CA GLN A 114 55.59 -4.39 18.28
C GLN A 114 56.77 -3.54 18.76
N VAL A 115 56.84 -3.34 20.07
CA VAL A 115 57.92 -2.66 20.76
C VAL A 115 58.65 -3.68 21.61
N ASP A 116 59.94 -3.86 21.32
CA ASP A 116 60.83 -4.75 22.07
C ASP A 116 61.72 -3.90 22.99
N LEU A 117 61.63 -4.18 24.29
CA LEU A 117 62.40 -3.54 25.34
C LEU A 117 63.49 -4.51 25.80
N LEU A 118 64.76 -4.12 25.69
CA LEU A 118 65.89 -4.90 26.20
C LEU A 118 66.22 -4.43 27.63
N GLY A 119 66.03 -5.30 28.61
CA GLY A 119 66.37 -5.06 30.01
C GLY A 119 67.88 -5.05 30.28
N ALA A 120 68.27 -4.55 31.46
CA ALA A 120 69.66 -4.58 31.91
C ALA A 120 70.19 -6.01 32.17
N ASP A 121 69.29 -6.97 32.35
CA ASP A 121 69.52 -8.41 32.54
C ASP A 121 69.57 -9.21 31.23
N GLU A 122 69.61 -8.52 30.08
CA GLU A 122 69.48 -9.09 28.73
C GLU A 122 68.12 -9.76 28.43
N SER A 123 67.11 -9.59 29.29
CA SER A 123 65.75 -10.04 28.99
C SER A 123 65.10 -9.15 27.91
N VAL A 124 64.34 -9.78 27.00
CA VAL A 124 63.58 -9.06 25.96
C VAL A 124 62.10 -9.09 26.32
N HIS A 125 61.50 -7.92 26.51
CA HIS A 125 60.08 -7.76 26.75
C HIS A 125 59.40 -7.16 25.51
N SER A 126 58.47 -7.92 24.92
CA SER A 126 57.75 -7.51 23.71
C SER A 126 56.34 -7.06 24.05
N ILE A 127 55.99 -5.83 23.66
CA ILE A 127 54.66 -5.25 23.81
C ILE A 127 54.05 -5.09 22.42
N GLU A 128 52.91 -5.72 22.20
CA GLU A 128 52.13 -5.53 20.97
C GLU A 128 51.24 -4.31 21.14
N VAL A 129 51.39 -3.31 20.28
CA VAL A 129 50.61 -2.08 20.31
C VAL A 129 49.70 -2.03 19.09
N MET A 130 48.40 -2.03 19.34
CA MET A 130 47.35 -1.85 18.35
C MET A 130 46.86 -0.41 18.39
N VAL A 131 47.14 0.34 17.33
CA VAL A 131 46.67 1.72 17.14
C VAL A 131 45.40 1.71 16.29
N LEU A 132 44.31 2.23 16.84
CA LEU A 132 42.98 2.32 16.23
C LEU A 132 42.65 3.78 15.87
N GLY A 133 41.81 4.01 14.87
CA GLY A 133 41.32 5.36 14.54
C GLY A 133 40.35 5.92 15.60
N ASP A 134 40.19 7.23 15.65
CA ASP A 134 39.24 7.89 16.56
C ASP A 134 37.84 7.90 15.95
N VAL A 135 36.91 7.20 16.61
CA VAL A 135 35.50 7.10 16.18
C VAL A 135 34.57 8.04 16.95
N ARG A 136 35.07 8.73 17.99
CA ARG A 136 34.22 9.49 18.93
C ARG A 136 33.53 10.67 18.27
N GLU A 137 34.22 11.33 17.35
CA GLU A 137 33.66 12.44 16.57
C GLU A 137 32.56 11.95 15.63
N LEU A 138 32.84 10.90 14.86
CA LEU A 138 31.87 10.27 13.95
C LEU A 138 30.63 9.80 14.72
N GLU A 139 30.81 9.12 15.85
CA GLU A 139 29.70 8.64 16.67
C GLU A 139 28.85 9.79 17.22
N ALA A 140 29.46 10.91 17.61
CA ALA A 140 28.75 12.09 18.09
C ALA A 140 27.91 12.76 16.97
N ILE A 141 28.46 12.83 15.75
CA ILE A 141 27.75 13.37 14.58
C ILE A 141 26.58 12.46 14.20
N LEU A 142 26.81 11.15 14.09
CA LEU A 142 25.77 10.18 13.73
C LEU A 142 24.63 10.20 14.77
N ARG A 143 24.94 10.28 16.06
CA ARG A 143 23.94 10.40 17.13
C ARG A 143 23.17 11.73 17.07
N GLY A 144 23.81 12.81 16.62
CA GLY A 144 23.17 14.11 16.46
C GLY A 144 22.22 14.20 15.25
N LEU A 145 22.61 13.59 14.12
CA LEU A 145 21.82 13.61 12.88
C LEU A 145 20.68 12.58 12.89
N PHE A 146 20.91 11.41 13.49
CA PHE A 146 19.95 10.31 13.50
C PHE A 146 19.57 9.92 14.95
N PRO A 147 18.75 10.73 15.64
CA PRO A 147 18.37 10.45 17.03
C PRO A 147 17.51 9.18 17.19
N ASP A 148 16.77 8.80 16.14
CA ASP A 148 15.90 7.61 16.13
C ASP A 148 16.64 6.33 15.73
N ALA A 149 17.92 6.44 15.33
CA ALA A 149 18.75 5.32 14.94
C ALA A 149 19.70 4.93 16.07
N ASN A 150 19.89 3.63 16.30
CA ASN A 150 20.93 3.14 17.20
C ASN A 150 22.10 2.68 16.35
N LEU A 151 23.06 3.59 16.16
CA LEU A 151 24.27 3.36 15.38
C LEU A 151 25.47 3.21 16.33
N GLN A 152 26.22 2.13 16.14
CA GLN A 152 27.47 1.85 16.83
C GLN A 152 28.59 1.74 15.80
N VAL A 153 29.66 2.51 16.04
CA VAL A 153 30.86 2.52 15.21
C VAL A 153 31.96 1.74 15.92
N VAL A 154 32.46 0.69 15.28
CA VAL A 154 33.58 -0.11 15.80
C VAL A 154 34.81 0.17 14.92
N PRO A 155 35.90 0.75 15.47
CA PRO A 155 37.11 0.99 14.70
C PRO A 155 37.80 -0.34 14.35
N VAL A 156 38.30 -0.41 13.12
CA VAL A 156 39.12 -1.51 12.58
C VAL A 156 40.41 -0.90 12.03
N GLN A 157 41.45 -1.71 11.79
CA GLN A 157 42.79 -1.25 11.41
C GLN A 157 42.81 -0.04 10.46
N GLN A 158 42.23 -0.12 9.26
CA GLN A 158 42.20 0.98 8.29
C GLN A 158 40.77 1.45 8.00
N GLY A 159 39.84 1.29 8.95
CA GLY A 159 38.44 1.49 8.67
C GLY A 159 37.52 1.50 9.88
N CYS A 160 36.22 1.52 9.63
CA CYS A 160 35.23 1.31 10.67
C CYS A 160 34.12 0.36 10.21
N ILE A 161 33.59 -0.41 11.15
CA ILE A 161 32.33 -1.13 10.96
C ILE A 161 31.24 -0.25 11.56
N VAL A 162 30.29 0.17 10.73
CA VAL A 162 29.08 0.84 11.21
C VAL A 162 28.00 -0.23 11.32
N SER A 163 27.51 -0.45 12.53
CA SER A 163 26.51 -1.47 12.83
C SER A 163 25.36 -0.85 13.62
N GLY A 164 24.15 -1.38 13.49
CA GLY A 164 23.01 -0.79 14.16
C GLY A 164 21.71 -0.98 13.41
N PHE A 165 20.70 -0.20 13.80
CA PHE A 165 19.42 -0.16 13.12
C PHE A 165 19.03 1.26 12.74
N VAL A 166 18.44 1.38 11.56
CA VAL A 166 17.94 2.65 11.00
C VAL A 166 16.53 2.44 10.47
N THR A 167 15.70 3.48 10.53
CA THR A 167 14.26 3.42 10.21
C THR A 167 13.93 3.48 8.72
N SER A 168 14.90 3.86 7.87
CA SER A 168 14.72 4.03 6.43
C SER A 168 15.99 3.64 5.68
N ASP A 169 15.81 3.12 4.47
CA ASP A 169 16.89 2.81 3.53
C ASP A 169 17.62 4.09 3.09
N ASP A 170 16.89 5.20 2.90
CA ASP A 170 17.43 6.50 2.50
C ASP A 170 18.49 7.00 3.54
N HIS A 171 18.33 6.68 4.83
CA HIS A 171 19.29 7.05 5.87
C HIS A 171 20.54 6.16 5.88
N VAL A 172 20.47 4.93 5.37
CA VAL A 172 21.66 4.04 5.33
C VAL A 172 22.70 4.61 4.39
N GLU A 173 22.28 5.11 3.24
CA GLU A 173 23.16 5.76 2.26
C GLU A 173 23.85 6.99 2.88
N GLU A 174 23.07 7.88 3.52
CA GLU A 174 23.60 9.08 4.18
C GLU A 174 24.60 8.75 5.31
N VAL A 175 24.32 7.73 6.13
CA VAL A 175 25.24 7.27 7.19
C VAL A 175 26.57 6.78 6.60
N MET A 176 26.53 6.05 5.48
CA MET A 176 27.75 5.55 4.84
C MET A 176 28.56 6.69 4.22
N GLU A 177 27.91 7.65 3.54
CA GLU A 177 28.58 8.83 2.99
C GLU A 177 29.32 9.62 4.08
N ILE A 178 28.70 9.83 5.24
CA ILE A 178 29.34 10.52 6.37
C ILE A 178 30.51 9.72 6.91
N ALA A 179 30.39 8.39 7.04
CA ALA A 179 31.46 7.54 7.55
C ALA A 179 32.68 7.48 6.63
N GLU A 180 32.46 7.50 5.30
CA GLU A 180 33.52 7.49 4.28
C GLU A 180 34.38 8.77 4.29
N LEU A 181 33.87 9.88 4.82
CA LEU A 181 34.64 11.11 5.03
C LEU A 181 35.72 10.95 6.13
N TYR A 182 35.50 10.06 7.10
CA TYR A 182 36.41 9.86 8.24
C TYR A 182 37.34 8.65 8.06
N PHE A 183 36.87 7.61 7.38
CA PHE A 183 37.61 6.35 7.24
C PHE A 183 37.66 5.90 5.77
N PRO A 184 38.84 5.46 5.26
CA PRO A 184 38.98 5.06 3.86
C PRO A 184 38.27 3.74 3.54
N THR A 185 37.98 2.91 4.56
CA THR A 185 37.19 1.69 4.39
C THR A 185 36.07 1.65 5.43
N VAL A 186 34.82 1.58 4.95
CA VAL A 186 33.64 1.48 5.82
C VAL A 186 32.94 0.16 5.49
N ILE A 187 32.70 -0.65 6.52
CA ILE A 187 31.94 -1.89 6.39
C ILE A 187 30.52 -1.64 6.89
N ASN A 188 29.56 -1.70 5.97
CA ASN A 188 28.15 -1.58 6.29
C ASN A 188 27.63 -2.87 6.97
N LYS A 189 27.25 -2.76 8.24
CA LYS A 189 26.47 -3.76 8.99
C LYS A 189 25.20 -3.14 9.60
N VAL A 190 24.67 -2.11 8.96
CA VAL A 190 23.46 -1.42 9.37
C VAL A 190 22.26 -2.19 8.84
N ASN A 191 21.31 -2.50 9.73
CA ASN A 191 20.05 -3.12 9.36
C ASN A 191 18.94 -2.07 9.27
N VAL A 192 18.12 -2.13 8.23
CA VAL A 192 16.90 -1.33 8.17
C VAL A 192 15.84 -2.04 9.02
N THR A 193 15.36 -1.36 10.06
CA THR A 193 14.28 -1.86 10.90
C THR A 193 12.93 -1.33 10.40
N GLY A 194 11.91 -2.19 10.42
CA GLY A 194 10.56 -1.86 9.99
C GLY A 194 10.20 -2.48 8.64
N VAL A 195 9.72 -3.73 8.66
CA VAL A 195 8.95 -4.24 7.52
C VAL A 195 7.56 -3.63 7.63
N TYR A 196 7.37 -2.47 7.01
CA TYR A 196 6.05 -1.87 6.95
C TYR A 196 5.18 -2.68 6.01
N THR A 197 4.00 -3.03 6.51
CA THR A 197 2.94 -3.60 5.69
C THR A 197 1.90 -2.52 5.51
N ILE A 198 1.53 -2.27 4.26
CA ILE A 198 0.63 -1.20 3.86
C ILE A 198 -0.63 -1.85 3.34
N GLN A 199 -1.77 -1.49 3.90
CA GLN A 199 -3.08 -1.82 3.37
C GLN A 199 -3.58 -0.64 2.55
N LEU A 200 -3.94 -0.91 1.30
CA LEU A 200 -4.55 0.08 0.43
C LEU A 200 -6.05 -0.20 0.35
N GLU A 201 -6.86 0.79 0.72
CA GLU A 201 -8.29 0.82 0.43
C GLU A 201 -8.53 1.72 -0.79
N THR A 202 -9.09 1.15 -1.85
CA THR A 202 -9.47 1.92 -3.05
C THR A 202 -10.97 1.89 -3.19
N GLN A 203 -11.60 3.02 -3.46
CA GLN A 203 -13.03 3.11 -3.71
C GLN A 203 -13.28 3.69 -5.11
N ILE A 204 -13.98 2.94 -5.94
CA ILE A 204 -14.49 3.36 -7.24
C ILE A 204 -15.99 3.52 -7.13
N MET A 205 -16.48 4.75 -7.30
CA MET A 205 -17.88 5.11 -7.19
C MET A 205 -18.36 5.63 -8.54
N GLU A 206 -19.34 4.95 -9.14
CA GLU A 206 -20.02 5.43 -10.35
C GLU A 206 -21.52 5.53 -10.14
N ILE A 207 -22.10 6.61 -10.66
CA ILE A 207 -23.53 6.78 -10.87
C ILE A 207 -23.77 7.08 -12.34
N SER A 208 -24.60 6.27 -13.00
CA SER A 208 -25.07 6.50 -14.36
C SER A 208 -26.58 6.67 -14.36
N ARG A 209 -27.05 7.80 -14.87
CA ARG A 209 -28.46 8.19 -14.94
C ARG A 209 -28.84 8.40 -16.41
N THR A 210 -29.82 7.66 -16.88
CA THR A 210 -30.46 7.89 -18.19
C THR A 210 -31.89 8.35 -17.97
N LYS A 211 -32.24 9.54 -18.46
CA LYS A 211 -33.59 10.09 -18.45
C LYS A 211 -34.07 10.18 -19.89
N LEU A 212 -35.11 9.44 -20.23
CA LEU A 212 -35.81 9.53 -21.51
C LEU A 212 -37.16 10.18 -21.28
N ARG A 213 -37.44 11.23 -22.03
CA ARG A 213 -38.72 11.92 -22.09
C ARG A 213 -39.17 11.96 -23.52
N GLU A 214 -40.41 11.58 -23.75
CA GLU A 214 -40.99 11.58 -25.08
C GLU A 214 -42.43 12.04 -24.99
N LEU A 215 -42.80 12.98 -25.85
CA LEU A 215 -44.17 13.42 -26.02
C LEU A 215 -44.44 13.53 -27.52
N GLY A 216 -45.34 12.71 -28.01
CA GLY A 216 -45.85 12.75 -29.37
C GLY A 216 -47.35 12.50 -29.38
N ILE A 217 -48.04 13.21 -30.25
CA ILE A 217 -49.46 13.04 -30.50
C ILE A 217 -49.59 12.76 -31.98
N ASP A 218 -50.28 11.66 -32.30
CA ASP A 218 -50.70 11.33 -33.64
C ASP A 218 -52.22 11.30 -33.67
N TRP A 219 -52.80 11.68 -34.78
CA TRP A 219 -54.23 11.62 -34.99
C TRP A 219 -54.55 11.38 -36.46
N ALA A 220 -55.68 10.77 -36.70
CA ALA A 220 -56.19 10.50 -38.02
C ALA A 220 -57.70 10.64 -38.01
N PHE A 221 -58.22 11.21 -39.09
CA PHE A 221 -59.63 11.32 -39.36
C PHE A 221 -59.89 10.67 -40.71
N ALA A 222 -60.84 9.76 -40.79
CA ALA A 222 -61.32 9.19 -42.05
C ALA A 222 -62.84 9.34 -42.15
N ASN A 223 -63.33 9.57 -43.37
CA ASN A 223 -64.75 9.65 -43.69
C ASN A 223 -65.02 8.92 -45.01
N GLY A 224 -65.52 7.69 -44.94
CA GLY A 224 -65.66 6.84 -46.12
C GLY A 224 -64.30 6.55 -46.76
N ASP A 225 -64.12 6.98 -48.01
CA ASP A 225 -62.88 6.78 -48.78
C ASP A 225 -61.83 7.88 -48.55
N ASP A 226 -62.21 8.99 -47.89
CA ASP A 226 -61.31 10.13 -47.63
C ASP A 226 -60.62 10.00 -46.26
N PHE A 227 -59.34 10.37 -46.18
CA PHE A 227 -58.63 10.42 -44.90
C PHE A 227 -57.62 11.57 -44.81
N ILE A 228 -57.46 12.11 -43.60
CA ILE A 228 -56.37 12.99 -43.20
C ILE A 228 -55.69 12.42 -41.97
N LYS A 229 -54.37 12.42 -41.94
CA LYS A 229 -53.63 11.96 -40.77
C LYS A 229 -52.39 12.78 -40.52
N GLN A 230 -52.07 12.95 -39.25
CA GLN A 230 -50.75 13.34 -38.78
C GLN A 230 -50.19 12.15 -38.02
N SER A 231 -49.15 11.55 -38.59
CA SER A 231 -48.49 10.35 -38.08
C SER A 231 -46.98 10.55 -37.97
N VAL A 232 -46.55 11.77 -37.61
CA VAL A 232 -45.13 12.14 -37.49
C VAL A 232 -44.47 11.38 -36.33
N GLY A 233 -45.25 11.01 -35.31
CA GLY A 233 -44.82 10.14 -34.22
C GLY A 233 -44.74 8.66 -34.57
N GLY A 234 -45.26 8.24 -35.74
CA GLY A 234 -45.31 6.82 -36.15
C GLY A 234 -46.17 5.94 -35.24
N ILE A 235 -47.05 6.55 -34.45
CA ILE A 235 -47.94 5.90 -33.48
C ILE A 235 -49.20 5.38 -34.20
N VAL A 236 -49.71 6.16 -35.15
CA VAL A 236 -50.87 5.78 -35.98
C VAL A 236 -50.39 5.23 -37.33
N SER A 237 -50.93 4.08 -37.72
CA SER A 237 -50.67 3.39 -38.99
C SER A 237 -51.98 3.12 -39.75
N ASN A 238 -51.87 2.87 -41.06
CA ASN A 238 -53.01 2.43 -41.86
C ASN A 238 -52.79 0.98 -42.23
N ALA A 239 -53.63 0.08 -41.73
CA ALA A 239 -53.62 -1.33 -42.10
C ALA A 239 -54.93 -1.65 -42.83
N SER A 240 -54.84 -2.05 -44.10
CA SER A 240 -55.99 -2.57 -44.88
C SER A 240 -57.24 -1.65 -44.87
N GLY A 241 -57.05 -0.33 -45.01
CA GLY A 241 -58.16 0.63 -45.03
C GLY A 241 -58.73 0.99 -43.65
N ALA A 242 -58.21 0.39 -42.57
CA ALA A 242 -58.54 0.76 -41.19
C ALA A 242 -57.37 1.55 -40.56
N ILE A 243 -57.72 2.54 -39.75
CA ILE A 243 -56.75 3.25 -38.91
C ILE A 243 -56.48 2.37 -37.68
N SER A 244 -55.21 2.09 -37.42
CA SER A 244 -54.76 1.28 -36.29
C SER A 244 -53.53 1.90 -35.62
N THR A 245 -53.24 1.53 -34.38
CA THR A 245 -52.01 1.95 -33.69
C THR A 245 -50.90 0.91 -33.84
N THR A 246 -49.66 1.35 -33.65
CA THR A 246 -48.46 0.50 -33.73
C THR A 246 -48.15 -0.24 -32.42
N GLY A 247 -48.93 -0.01 -31.35
CA GLY A 247 -48.74 -0.65 -30.04
C GLY A 247 -47.65 -0.02 -29.18
N ILE A 248 -47.24 1.20 -29.51
CA ILE A 248 -46.15 1.96 -28.85
C ILE A 248 -46.71 3.23 -28.16
N GLU A 249 -48.02 3.46 -28.25
CA GLU A 249 -48.77 4.49 -27.56
C GLU A 249 -48.90 4.24 -26.07
N THR A 250 -49.01 5.33 -25.31
CA THR A 250 -49.36 5.28 -23.88
C THR A 250 -50.85 5.45 -23.64
N PHE A 251 -51.55 6.10 -24.57
CA PHE A 251 -52.98 6.36 -24.51
C PHE A 251 -53.54 6.42 -25.92
N GLN A 252 -54.73 5.86 -26.13
CA GLN A 252 -55.44 5.88 -27.40
C GLN A 252 -56.90 6.24 -27.16
N LEU A 253 -57.45 7.05 -28.06
CA LEU A 253 -58.87 7.34 -28.14
C LEU A 253 -59.31 7.18 -29.60
N GLY A 254 -60.40 6.46 -29.80
CA GLY A 254 -61.06 6.30 -31.10
C GLY A 254 -62.55 6.59 -30.97
N VAL A 255 -63.08 7.42 -31.86
CA VAL A 255 -64.51 7.68 -32.01
C VAL A 255 -64.91 7.18 -33.40
N ILE A 256 -65.88 6.28 -33.44
CA ILE A 256 -66.35 5.64 -34.68
C ILE A 256 -67.86 5.92 -34.78
N GLU A 257 -68.25 6.68 -35.80
CA GLU A 257 -69.64 7.00 -36.09
C GLU A 257 -69.93 6.73 -37.58
N ASN A 258 -70.59 5.61 -37.86
CA ASN A 258 -70.95 5.17 -39.21
C ASN A 258 -69.72 5.09 -40.14
N SER A 259 -69.58 6.04 -41.09
CA SER A 259 -68.44 6.15 -42.02
C SER A 259 -67.34 7.09 -41.54
N SER A 260 -67.56 7.86 -40.47
CA SER A 260 -66.60 8.80 -39.92
C SER A 260 -65.87 8.19 -38.73
N THR A 261 -64.55 8.21 -38.78
CA THR A 261 -63.69 7.73 -37.70
C THR A 261 -62.68 8.79 -37.35
N PHE A 262 -62.57 9.09 -36.06
CA PHE A 262 -61.51 9.92 -35.50
C PHE A 262 -60.68 9.08 -34.54
N PHE A 263 -59.39 9.01 -34.79
CA PHE A 263 -58.44 8.33 -33.93
C PHE A 263 -57.39 9.32 -33.47
N THR A 264 -57.02 9.24 -32.21
CA THR A 264 -55.86 9.91 -31.66
C THR A 264 -55.10 8.97 -30.74
N ALA A 265 -53.79 9.02 -30.83
CA ALA A 265 -52.89 8.25 -30.01
C ALA A 265 -51.83 9.20 -29.45
N VAL A 266 -51.60 9.08 -28.14
CA VAL A 266 -50.63 9.88 -27.41
C VAL A 266 -49.54 8.95 -26.89
N ARG A 267 -48.30 9.31 -27.17
CA ARG A 267 -47.10 8.72 -26.58
C ARG A 267 -46.46 9.73 -25.66
N ALA A 268 -46.75 9.61 -24.37
CA ALA A 268 -46.20 10.41 -23.30
C ALA A 268 -45.37 9.52 -22.37
N LEU A 269 -44.11 9.26 -22.76
CA LEU A 269 -43.22 8.35 -22.04
C LEU A 269 -42.23 9.14 -21.19
N ARG A 270 -42.10 8.75 -19.92
CA ARG A 270 -40.99 9.15 -19.05
C ARG A 270 -40.34 7.90 -18.50
N LYS A 271 -39.08 7.67 -18.85
CA LYS A 271 -38.28 6.53 -18.38
C LYS A 271 -37.02 7.04 -17.71
N ASN A 272 -36.81 6.66 -16.46
CA ASN A 272 -35.58 6.93 -15.72
C ASN A 272 -34.87 5.62 -15.46
N ASN A 273 -33.61 5.50 -15.86
CA ASN A 273 -32.73 4.40 -15.56
C ASN A 273 -31.60 4.90 -14.67
N LEU A 274 -31.31 4.18 -13.59
CA LEU A 274 -30.25 4.52 -12.65
C LEU A 274 -29.40 3.27 -12.40
N VAL A 275 -28.11 3.39 -12.65
CA VAL A 275 -27.11 2.38 -12.34
C VAL A 275 -26.14 2.98 -11.34
N LYS A 276 -25.88 2.27 -10.25
CA LYS A 276 -24.90 2.64 -9.23
C LYS A 276 -23.90 1.51 -9.09
N VAL A 277 -22.62 1.84 -9.21
CA VAL A 277 -21.51 0.90 -9.04
C VAL A 277 -20.65 1.40 -7.88
N LEU A 278 -20.37 0.53 -6.92
CA LEU A 278 -19.43 0.77 -5.83
C LEU A 278 -18.50 -0.44 -5.76
N ALA A 279 -17.24 -0.23 -6.10
CA ALA A 279 -16.20 -1.23 -5.91
C ALA A 279 -15.23 -0.71 -4.84
N SER A 280 -14.99 -1.51 -3.80
CA SER A 280 -14.10 -1.15 -2.69
C SER A 280 -13.02 -2.23 -2.47
N PRO A 281 -12.13 -2.48 -3.45
CA PRO A 281 -11.05 -3.45 -3.26
C PRO A 281 -10.07 -2.99 -2.18
N THR A 282 -9.71 -3.93 -1.31
CA THR A 282 -8.67 -3.76 -0.29
C THR A 282 -7.56 -4.77 -0.51
N LEU A 283 -6.31 -4.33 -0.48
CA LEU A 283 -5.17 -5.23 -0.66
C LEU A 283 -4.01 -4.76 0.21
N THR A 284 -3.31 -5.71 0.81
CA THR A 284 -2.19 -5.48 1.73
C THR A 284 -0.89 -5.99 1.14
N ALA A 285 0.18 -5.19 1.22
CA ALA A 285 1.48 -5.48 0.63
C ALA A 285 2.61 -5.03 1.55
N VAL A 286 3.75 -5.71 1.43
CA VAL A 286 5.00 -5.29 2.08
C VAL A 286 5.57 -4.09 1.34
N ASP A 287 6.23 -3.19 2.08
CA ASP A 287 6.95 -2.04 1.55
C ASP A 287 7.84 -2.40 0.35
N GLY A 288 7.69 -1.64 -0.75
CA GLY A 288 8.42 -1.80 -2.00
C GLY A 288 8.04 -3.03 -2.83
N ARG A 289 7.09 -3.87 -2.40
CA ARG A 289 6.68 -5.09 -3.12
C ARG A 289 5.40 -4.83 -3.93
N PRO A 290 5.37 -5.17 -5.23
CA PRO A 290 4.12 -5.15 -6.00
C PRO A 290 3.13 -6.19 -5.48
N ALA A 291 1.86 -5.79 -5.37
CA ALA A 291 0.75 -6.67 -5.05
C ALA A 291 -0.36 -6.52 -6.09
N SER A 292 -1.03 -7.64 -6.38
CA SER A 292 -2.17 -7.69 -7.29
C SER A 292 -3.34 -8.42 -6.64
N PHE A 293 -4.54 -7.89 -6.87
CA PHE A 293 -5.80 -8.49 -6.48
C PHE A 293 -6.70 -8.54 -7.71
N ASN A 294 -7.31 -9.69 -7.98
CA ASN A 294 -8.28 -9.86 -9.06
C ASN A 294 -9.50 -10.60 -8.53
N ALA A 295 -10.67 -9.99 -8.66
CA ALA A 295 -11.96 -10.56 -8.32
C ALA A 295 -12.88 -10.41 -9.53
N GLY A 296 -13.13 -11.52 -10.22
CA GLY A 296 -13.77 -11.47 -11.51
C GLY A 296 -13.94 -12.84 -12.15
N GLY A 297 -14.34 -12.83 -13.42
CA GLY A 297 -14.41 -14.01 -14.25
C GLY A 297 -13.74 -13.78 -15.59
N GLU A 298 -13.73 -14.81 -16.43
CA GLU A 298 -13.22 -14.75 -17.79
C GLU A 298 -14.37 -14.96 -18.78
N ILE A 299 -14.42 -14.12 -19.82
CA ILE A 299 -15.33 -14.33 -20.94
C ILE A 299 -14.55 -14.91 -22.14
N PRO A 300 -15.00 -16.05 -22.71
CA PRO A 300 -14.42 -16.57 -23.94
C PRO A 300 -14.85 -15.71 -25.14
N ILE A 301 -13.89 -15.20 -25.88
CA ILE A 301 -14.08 -14.47 -27.14
C ILE A 301 -13.56 -15.33 -28.29
N LEU A 302 -14.38 -15.50 -29.32
CA LEU A 302 -14.00 -16.23 -30.53
C LEU A 302 -13.19 -15.34 -31.46
N ILE A 303 -11.95 -15.72 -31.75
CA ILE A 303 -11.07 -15.03 -32.71
C ILE A 303 -10.77 -15.94 -33.91
N PRO A 304 -10.69 -15.40 -35.14
CA PRO A 304 -10.36 -16.20 -36.31
C PRO A 304 -8.89 -16.65 -36.25
N ALA A 305 -8.63 -17.96 -36.32
CA ALA A 305 -7.29 -18.56 -36.25
C ALA A 305 -6.70 -18.91 -37.63
N GLY A 306 -7.26 -18.35 -38.72
CA GLY A 306 -6.89 -18.69 -40.10
C GLY A 306 -7.54 -19.98 -40.60
N LEU A 307 -7.60 -20.18 -41.93
CA LEU A 307 -8.15 -21.39 -42.59
C LEU A 307 -9.57 -21.79 -42.14
N GLY A 308 -10.40 -20.84 -41.68
CA GLY A 308 -11.75 -21.12 -41.15
C GLY A 308 -11.78 -21.70 -39.74
N GLN A 309 -10.63 -21.78 -39.05
CA GLN A 309 -10.55 -22.19 -37.64
C GLN A 309 -10.95 -21.04 -36.71
N VAL A 310 -11.59 -21.39 -35.60
CA VAL A 310 -11.97 -20.44 -34.55
C VAL A 310 -11.16 -20.78 -33.30
N ALA A 311 -10.36 -19.83 -32.81
CA ALA A 311 -9.69 -19.94 -31.53
C ALA A 311 -10.52 -19.22 -30.45
N VAL A 312 -10.43 -19.72 -29.22
CA VAL A 312 -11.07 -19.11 -28.05
C VAL A 312 -9.99 -18.33 -27.29
N GLN A 313 -10.20 -17.03 -27.10
CA GLN A 313 -9.37 -16.18 -26.26
C GLN A 313 -10.18 -15.73 -25.04
N PHE A 314 -9.70 -16.05 -23.85
CA PHE A 314 -10.32 -15.60 -22.61
C PHE A 314 -9.93 -14.16 -22.30
N ARG A 315 -10.91 -13.34 -21.93
CA ARG A 315 -10.70 -11.97 -21.46
C ARG A 315 -11.28 -11.80 -20.06
N GLU A 316 -10.47 -11.34 -19.13
CA GLU A 316 -10.88 -11.10 -17.75
C GLU A 316 -11.83 -9.89 -17.65
N PHE A 317 -12.83 -10.00 -16.78
CA PHE A 317 -13.69 -8.91 -16.35
C PHE A 317 -13.92 -9.00 -14.83
N GLY A 318 -14.24 -7.89 -14.18
CA GLY A 318 -14.34 -7.80 -12.73
C GLY A 318 -13.56 -6.64 -12.16
N THR A 319 -13.20 -6.72 -10.90
CA THR A 319 -12.41 -5.72 -10.17
C THR A 319 -10.99 -6.22 -9.99
N ARG A 320 -10.03 -5.47 -10.50
CA ARG A 320 -8.60 -5.72 -10.34
C ARG A 320 -7.93 -4.48 -9.73
N LEU A 321 -7.05 -4.71 -8.77
CA LEU A 321 -6.26 -3.68 -8.13
C LEU A 321 -4.80 -4.14 -8.11
N ASP A 322 -3.98 -3.44 -8.88
CA ASP A 322 -2.53 -3.60 -8.82
C ASP A 322 -1.94 -2.35 -8.17
N TYR A 323 -1.05 -2.52 -7.19
CA TYR A 323 -0.34 -1.38 -6.63
C TYR A 323 1.07 -1.73 -6.14
N VAL A 324 1.89 -0.69 -6.02
CA VAL A 324 3.18 -0.69 -5.34
C VAL A 324 3.15 0.45 -4.33
N ALA A 325 3.49 0.15 -3.07
CA ALA A 325 3.58 1.17 -2.03
C ALA A 325 5.00 1.18 -1.48
N LYS A 326 5.61 2.38 -1.39
CA LYS A 326 6.93 2.59 -0.81
C LYS A 326 6.85 3.61 0.33
N VAL A 327 7.31 3.24 1.53
CA VAL A 327 7.44 4.20 2.64
C VAL A 327 8.61 5.13 2.36
N ARG A 328 8.39 6.44 2.55
CA ARG A 328 9.41 7.48 2.47
C ARG A 328 9.68 8.07 3.86
N GLY A 329 10.79 8.80 3.98
CA GLY A 329 11.11 9.56 5.19
C GLY A 329 9.95 10.47 5.61
N ASN A 330 9.80 10.68 6.92
CA ASN A 330 8.70 11.43 7.56
C ASN A 330 7.32 10.73 7.54
N GLY A 331 7.26 9.40 7.36
CA GLY A 331 6.01 8.63 7.44
C GLY A 331 5.05 8.85 6.28
N ARG A 332 5.55 9.36 5.15
CA ARG A 332 4.79 9.47 3.89
C ARG A 332 4.90 8.17 3.10
N ILE A 333 3.91 7.91 2.27
CA ILE A 333 3.82 6.72 1.44
C ILE A 333 3.72 7.18 -0.02
N TRP A 334 4.69 6.77 -0.82
CA TRP A 334 4.62 6.85 -2.26
C TRP A 334 3.85 5.63 -2.78
N LEU A 335 2.85 5.87 -3.62
CA LEU A 335 1.94 4.86 -4.13
C LEU A 335 1.90 4.94 -5.64
N GLU A 336 2.08 3.80 -6.31
CA GLU A 336 1.73 3.60 -7.71
C GLU A 336 0.49 2.70 -7.76
N VAL A 337 -0.63 3.21 -8.26
CA VAL A 337 -1.94 2.56 -8.15
C VAL A 337 -2.59 2.40 -9.52
N ARG A 338 -3.06 1.18 -9.81
CA ARG A 338 -3.71 0.79 -11.07
C ARG A 338 -5.01 0.01 -10.79
N PRO A 339 -6.10 0.70 -10.45
CA PRO A 339 -7.40 0.08 -10.32
C PRO A 339 -8.03 -0.12 -11.70
N TYR A 340 -8.63 -1.27 -11.90
CA TYR A 340 -9.33 -1.67 -13.12
C TYR A 340 -10.67 -2.31 -12.76
N VAL A 341 -11.78 -1.72 -13.22
CA VAL A 341 -13.13 -2.26 -13.01
C VAL A 341 -13.78 -2.47 -14.36
N SER A 342 -14.15 -3.71 -14.68
CA SER A 342 -14.79 -4.10 -15.93
C SER A 342 -16.08 -4.85 -15.67
N GLU A 343 -17.13 -4.44 -16.38
CA GLU A 343 -18.46 -5.06 -16.33
C GLU A 343 -18.87 -5.51 -17.71
N ILE A 344 -19.62 -6.61 -17.79
CA ILE A 344 -20.26 -7.04 -19.04
C ILE A 344 -21.44 -6.10 -19.31
N ASP A 345 -21.44 -5.50 -20.50
CA ASP A 345 -22.50 -4.62 -20.99
C ASP A 345 -23.15 -5.24 -22.24
N PRO A 346 -24.28 -5.96 -22.08
CA PRO A 346 -25.00 -6.57 -23.21
C PRO A 346 -25.53 -5.55 -24.22
N SER A 347 -25.72 -4.29 -23.83
CA SER A 347 -26.22 -3.23 -24.73
C SER A 347 -25.20 -2.84 -25.81
N ARG A 348 -23.91 -3.12 -25.56
CA ARG A 348 -22.81 -2.95 -26.53
C ARG A 348 -22.41 -4.25 -27.22
N SER A 349 -23.27 -5.27 -27.21
CA SER A 349 -23.00 -6.53 -27.89
C SER A 349 -22.96 -6.39 -29.42
N VAL A 350 -22.09 -7.17 -30.06
CA VAL A 350 -22.02 -7.28 -31.52
C VAL A 350 -22.33 -8.72 -31.91
N VAL A 351 -23.21 -8.91 -32.89
CA VAL A 351 -23.55 -10.22 -33.43
C VAL A 351 -22.73 -10.48 -34.70
N ILE A 352 -21.88 -11.50 -34.67
CA ILE A 352 -21.05 -11.91 -35.80
C ILE A 352 -21.39 -13.37 -36.11
N ASN A 353 -21.86 -13.67 -37.32
CA ASN A 353 -22.23 -15.01 -37.75
C ASN A 353 -23.18 -15.76 -36.78
N GLY A 354 -24.14 -15.04 -36.19
CA GLY A 354 -25.11 -15.61 -35.24
C GLY A 354 -24.60 -15.80 -33.81
N THR A 355 -23.33 -15.48 -33.52
CA THR A 355 -22.77 -15.49 -32.16
C THR A 355 -22.78 -14.07 -31.60
N SER A 356 -23.39 -13.88 -30.42
CA SER A 356 -23.41 -12.59 -29.71
C SER A 356 -22.16 -12.46 -28.84
N VAL A 357 -21.30 -11.48 -29.14
CA VAL A 357 -20.15 -11.13 -28.32
C VAL A 357 -20.54 -9.90 -27.49
N PRO A 358 -20.66 -10.00 -26.16
CA PRO A 358 -21.06 -8.86 -25.34
C PRO A 358 -19.93 -7.83 -25.24
N GLY A 359 -20.31 -6.56 -25.13
CA GLY A 359 -19.36 -5.48 -24.89
C GLY A 359 -18.87 -5.49 -23.45
N LEU A 360 -17.70 -4.91 -23.22
CA LEU A 360 -17.18 -4.66 -21.87
C LEU A 360 -17.19 -3.15 -21.61
N ARG A 361 -17.59 -2.77 -20.41
CA ARG A 361 -17.49 -1.40 -19.89
C ARG A 361 -16.41 -1.37 -18.82
N SER A 362 -15.25 -0.80 -19.15
CA SER A 362 -14.09 -0.72 -18.27
C SER A 362 -13.85 0.70 -17.75
N ARG A 363 -13.39 0.80 -16.50
CA ARG A 363 -12.80 1.99 -15.89
C ARG A 363 -11.40 1.63 -15.45
N PHE A 364 -10.44 2.47 -15.83
CA PHE A 364 -9.04 2.25 -15.58
C PHE A 364 -8.35 3.60 -15.35
N LEU A 365 -7.40 3.62 -14.42
CA LEU A 365 -6.43 4.69 -14.29
C LEU A 365 -5.08 4.10 -13.89
N GLU A 366 -4.01 4.83 -14.16
CA GLU A 366 -2.66 4.52 -13.71
C GLU A 366 -2.03 5.84 -13.26
N THR A 367 -1.63 5.90 -11.99
CA THR A 367 -1.05 7.12 -11.43
C THR A 367 -0.13 6.82 -10.24
N GLY A 368 0.79 7.75 -10.00
CA GLY A 368 1.69 7.74 -8.85
C GLY A 368 1.42 8.95 -7.95
N VAL A 369 1.18 8.73 -6.66
CA VAL A 369 0.88 9.80 -5.69
C VAL A 369 1.69 9.61 -4.41
N GLU A 370 2.00 10.70 -3.72
CA GLU A 370 2.61 10.66 -2.38
C GLU A 370 1.62 11.25 -1.38
N MET A 371 1.35 10.52 -0.29
CA MET A 371 0.38 10.91 0.73
C MET A 371 0.73 10.32 2.10
N GLY A 372 0.18 10.88 3.17
CA GLY A 372 0.34 10.31 4.52
C GLY A 372 -0.54 9.08 4.74
N ALA A 373 -0.15 8.20 5.67
CA ALA A 373 -1.01 7.11 6.12
C ALA A 373 -2.30 7.66 6.75
N GLY A 374 -3.44 7.02 6.46
CA GLY A 374 -4.77 7.41 6.93
C GLY A 374 -5.42 8.56 6.15
N GLN A 375 -4.73 9.17 5.19
CA GLN A 375 -5.31 10.22 4.37
C GLN A 375 -6.06 9.61 3.18
N THR A 376 -7.14 10.25 2.73
CA THR A 376 -7.84 9.86 1.51
C THR A 376 -7.55 10.88 0.41
N LEU A 377 -7.14 10.39 -0.75
CA LEU A 377 -6.89 11.22 -1.93
C LEU A 377 -7.80 10.79 -3.08
N ALA A 378 -8.45 11.74 -3.74
CA ALA A 378 -9.15 11.51 -4.99
C ALA A 378 -8.13 11.44 -6.14
N LEU A 379 -8.05 10.28 -6.80
CA LEU A 379 -7.16 10.04 -7.93
C LEU A 379 -7.78 10.51 -9.24
N ALA A 380 -9.09 10.33 -9.40
CA ALA A 380 -9.80 10.71 -10.63
C ALA A 380 -11.26 11.08 -10.34
N GLY A 381 -11.79 11.97 -11.18
CA GLY A 381 -13.20 12.34 -11.19
C GLY A 381 -13.68 12.62 -12.62
N LEU A 382 -14.91 12.23 -12.95
CA LEU A 382 -15.54 12.49 -14.23
C LEU A 382 -17.03 12.82 -14.00
N LEU A 383 -17.46 13.96 -14.53
CA LEU A 383 -18.88 14.30 -14.68
C LEU A 383 -19.14 14.51 -16.17
N GLN A 384 -19.95 13.64 -16.77
CA GLN A 384 -20.31 13.71 -18.17
C GLN A 384 -21.82 13.79 -18.32
N VAL A 385 -22.30 14.82 -19.02
CA VAL A 385 -23.73 14.97 -19.34
C VAL A 385 -23.87 15.05 -20.86
N LYS A 386 -24.55 14.07 -21.45
CA LYS A 386 -24.95 14.05 -22.87
C LYS A 386 -26.47 14.23 -22.93
N SER A 387 -26.94 15.28 -23.60
CA SER A 387 -28.36 15.50 -23.88
C SER A 387 -28.57 15.45 -25.39
N GLU A 388 -29.49 14.60 -25.83
CA GLU A 388 -29.88 14.43 -27.22
C GLU A 388 -31.38 14.71 -27.33
N THR A 389 -31.74 15.75 -28.10
CA THR A 389 -33.14 16.13 -28.32
C THR A 389 -33.45 16.05 -29.80
N VAL A 390 -34.47 15.26 -30.13
CA VAL A 390 -35.01 15.10 -31.48
C VAL A 390 -36.43 15.64 -31.48
N ASN A 391 -36.69 16.63 -32.35
CA ASN A 391 -38.02 17.19 -32.54
C ASN A 391 -38.42 17.00 -34.01
N LEU A 392 -39.50 16.27 -34.24
CA LEU A 392 -40.04 15.99 -35.57
C LEU A 392 -41.46 16.55 -35.62
N GLY A 393 -41.79 17.38 -36.60
CA GLY A 393 -43.11 18.00 -36.69
C GLY A 393 -43.44 18.49 -38.08
N LEU A 394 -44.71 18.85 -38.27
CA LEU A 394 -45.15 19.51 -39.50
C LEU A 394 -44.65 20.97 -39.51
N PRO A 395 -43.97 21.43 -40.57
CA PRO A 395 -43.50 22.81 -40.63
C PRO A 395 -44.67 23.79 -40.48
N VAL A 396 -44.42 24.96 -39.87
CA VAL A 396 -45.42 25.98 -39.51
C VAL A 396 -46.35 25.57 -38.37
N LEU A 397 -47.01 24.41 -38.46
CA LEU A 397 -47.98 23.95 -37.45
C LEU A 397 -47.30 23.52 -36.14
N SER A 398 -46.10 22.91 -36.20
CA SER A 398 -45.34 22.48 -35.02
C SER A 398 -44.83 23.62 -34.13
N ASP A 399 -44.71 24.80 -34.71
CA ASP A 399 -44.05 25.96 -34.09
C ASP A 399 -45.06 26.86 -33.37
N ILE A 400 -46.36 26.64 -33.58
CA ILE A 400 -47.43 27.38 -32.89
C ILE A 400 -47.35 27.05 -31.39
N PRO A 401 -47.25 28.06 -30.50
CA PRO A 401 -47.22 27.81 -29.05
C PRO A 401 -48.53 27.18 -28.59
N TYR A 402 -48.44 26.30 -27.58
CA TYR A 402 -49.55 25.50 -27.01
C TYR A 402 -50.14 24.45 -27.96
N VAL A 403 -50.52 24.83 -29.18
CA VAL A 403 -51.22 23.96 -30.14
C VAL A 403 -50.24 23.10 -30.96
N GLY A 404 -49.02 23.58 -31.21
CA GLY A 404 -48.02 22.88 -32.02
C GLY A 404 -47.55 21.55 -31.41
N ALA A 405 -47.79 21.30 -30.12
CA ALA A 405 -47.57 20.01 -29.47
C ALA A 405 -48.45 18.89 -30.06
N LEU A 406 -49.59 19.22 -30.69
CA LEU A 406 -50.45 18.26 -31.41
C LEU A 406 -49.90 17.86 -32.79
N PHE A 407 -48.90 18.58 -33.28
CA PHE A 407 -48.36 18.42 -34.64
C PHE A 407 -46.86 18.08 -34.65
N ARG A 408 -46.28 17.78 -33.48
CA ARG A 408 -44.88 17.39 -33.33
C ARG A 408 -44.70 16.28 -32.30
N THR A 409 -43.64 15.51 -32.47
CA THR A 409 -43.11 14.58 -31.49
C THR A 409 -41.75 15.10 -31.02
N THR A 410 -41.58 15.18 -29.71
CA THR A 410 -40.33 15.59 -29.08
C THR A 410 -39.82 14.45 -28.23
N ARG A 411 -38.61 13.98 -28.52
CA ARG A 411 -37.89 12.96 -27.77
C ARG A 411 -36.60 13.56 -27.24
N GLU A 412 -36.44 13.54 -25.92
CA GLU A 412 -35.26 13.99 -25.19
C GLU A 412 -34.66 12.79 -24.44
N GLU A 413 -33.39 12.50 -24.70
CA GLU A 413 -32.61 11.51 -23.96
C GLU A 413 -31.41 12.19 -23.30
N GLN A 414 -31.35 12.13 -21.97
CA GLN A 414 -30.26 12.69 -21.17
C GLN A 414 -29.51 11.58 -20.45
N ASN A 415 -28.22 11.43 -20.75
CA ASN A 415 -27.30 10.48 -20.15
C ASN A 415 -26.27 11.24 -19.29
N GLU A 416 -26.26 10.96 -17.98
CA GLU A 416 -25.41 11.61 -16.98
C GLU A 416 -24.57 10.53 -16.28
N ILE A 417 -23.24 10.69 -16.29
CA ILE A 417 -22.28 9.77 -15.67
C ILE A 417 -21.44 10.57 -14.68
N GLU A 418 -21.42 10.13 -13.43
CA GLU A 418 -20.61 10.64 -12.33
C GLU A 418 -19.66 9.52 -11.88
N LEU A 419 -18.35 9.74 -11.91
CA LEU A 419 -17.33 8.79 -11.47
C LEU A 419 -16.37 9.49 -10.51
N LEU A 420 -16.03 8.83 -9.40
CA LEU A 420 -15.03 9.25 -8.44
C LEU A 420 -14.19 8.03 -8.03
N ILE A 421 -12.88 8.17 -8.06
CA ILE A 421 -11.94 7.14 -7.61
C ILE A 421 -11.07 7.72 -6.51
N THR A 422 -11.09 7.11 -5.33
CA THR A 422 -10.31 7.53 -4.16
C THR A 422 -9.46 6.39 -3.63
N VAL A 423 -8.35 6.75 -2.98
CA VAL A 423 -7.47 5.80 -2.29
C VAL A 423 -7.12 6.28 -0.89
N THR A 424 -6.98 5.33 0.01
CA THR A 424 -6.58 5.55 1.40
C THR A 424 -5.55 4.48 1.79
N PRO A 425 -4.26 4.81 1.92
CA PRO A 425 -3.26 3.90 2.45
C PRO A 425 -3.25 3.92 3.98
N ASN A 426 -3.15 2.76 4.60
CA ASN A 426 -3.01 2.58 6.04
C ASN A 426 -1.83 1.65 6.33
N PHE A 427 -1.15 1.86 7.46
CA PHE A 427 -0.25 0.82 7.98
C PHE A 427 -1.11 -0.31 8.56
N ALA A 428 -0.77 -1.55 8.21
CA ALA A 428 -1.45 -2.74 8.70
C ALA A 428 -0.46 -3.65 9.40
N GLY A 429 -0.86 -4.16 10.57
CA GLY A 429 -0.13 -5.20 11.30
C GLY A 429 -0.82 -6.56 11.14
N PRO A 430 -0.11 -7.67 11.40
CA PRO A 430 -0.75 -8.96 11.60
C PRO A 430 -1.68 -8.89 12.83
N MET A 431 -2.78 -9.63 12.77
CA MET A 431 -3.74 -9.74 13.88
C MET A 431 -3.32 -10.88 14.80
N ASP A 432 -3.46 -10.69 16.11
CA ASP A 432 -3.30 -11.78 17.07
C ASP A 432 -4.46 -12.80 16.94
N PRO A 433 -4.28 -14.07 17.35
CA PRO A 433 -5.32 -15.10 17.24
C PRO A 433 -6.67 -14.76 17.90
N HIS A 434 -6.67 -13.81 18.84
CA HIS A 434 -7.90 -13.34 19.52
C HIS A 434 -8.56 -12.14 18.82
N GLU A 435 -7.85 -11.50 17.89
CA GLU A 435 -8.33 -10.34 17.13
C GLU A 435 -8.95 -10.75 15.78
N VAL A 436 -8.64 -11.96 15.30
CA VAL A 436 -9.23 -12.46 14.05
C VAL A 436 -10.77 -12.45 14.15
N PRO A 437 -11.48 -11.98 13.11
CA PRO A 437 -12.93 -11.98 13.13
C PRO A 437 -13.43 -13.42 13.31
N SER A 438 -14.26 -13.64 14.32
CA SER A 438 -14.80 -14.97 14.65
C SER A 438 -15.72 -15.54 13.57
N MET A 439 -16.10 -14.74 12.57
CA MET A 439 -17.04 -15.09 11.52
C MET A 439 -16.57 -14.55 10.17
N ALA A 440 -16.59 -15.42 9.16
CA ALA A 440 -16.31 -15.09 7.78
C ALA A 440 -17.54 -14.47 7.09
N PRO A 441 -17.36 -13.80 5.92
CA PRO A 441 -18.46 -13.36 5.09
C PRO A 441 -19.44 -14.50 4.78
N GLY A 442 -20.74 -14.23 4.85
CA GLY A 442 -21.79 -15.24 4.63
C GLY A 442 -22.10 -16.14 5.84
N MET A 443 -21.35 -16.07 6.94
CA MET A 443 -21.67 -16.85 8.15
C MET A 443 -22.83 -16.30 8.97
N PHE A 444 -23.31 -15.10 8.66
CA PHE A 444 -24.50 -14.50 9.27
C PHE A 444 -25.79 -14.87 8.55
N SER A 445 -25.69 -15.49 7.37
CA SER A 445 -26.84 -15.95 6.59
C SER A 445 -26.80 -17.47 6.34
N GLN A 446 -27.99 -18.06 6.30
CA GLN A 446 -28.24 -19.42 5.87
C GLN A 446 -29.20 -19.40 4.69
N PRO A 447 -29.14 -20.41 3.80
CA PRO A 447 -30.13 -20.56 2.75
C PRO A 447 -31.54 -20.62 3.36
N PRO A 448 -32.50 -19.87 2.81
CA PRO A 448 -33.87 -19.79 3.30
C PRO A 448 -34.56 -21.14 3.19
N THR A 449 -35.48 -21.43 4.11
CA THR A 449 -36.37 -22.60 3.97
C THR A 449 -37.33 -22.40 2.79
N ASP A 450 -37.89 -23.44 2.17
CA ASP A 450 -38.86 -23.33 1.05
C ASP A 450 -40.00 -22.34 1.32
N LYS A 451 -40.55 -22.32 2.54
CA LYS A 451 -41.57 -21.34 2.92
C LYS A 451 -41.02 -19.91 2.92
N GLU A 452 -39.79 -19.71 3.35
CA GLU A 452 -39.16 -18.39 3.39
C GLU A 452 -38.74 -17.93 1.99
N LEU A 453 -38.28 -18.86 1.14
CA LEU A 453 -37.94 -18.60 -0.25
C LEU A 453 -39.19 -18.32 -1.11
N TYR A 454 -40.14 -19.24 -1.16
CA TYR A 454 -41.28 -19.15 -2.06
C TYR A 454 -42.43 -18.29 -1.52
N TRP A 455 -42.67 -18.27 -0.21
CA TRP A 455 -43.78 -17.49 0.36
C TRP A 455 -43.35 -16.11 0.86
N LYS A 456 -42.16 -15.99 1.47
CA LYS A 456 -41.66 -14.70 1.98
C LYS A 456 -40.70 -13.99 1.00
N GLY A 457 -40.24 -14.67 -0.05
CA GLY A 457 -39.31 -14.11 -1.04
C GLY A 457 -37.91 -13.85 -0.49
N TYR A 458 -37.54 -14.47 0.64
CA TYR A 458 -36.22 -14.31 1.22
C TYR A 458 -35.22 -15.14 0.42
N VAL A 459 -34.12 -14.52 0.00
CA VAL A 459 -33.02 -15.17 -0.72
C VAL A 459 -31.94 -15.66 0.24
N GLU A 460 -31.84 -15.01 1.41
CA GLU A 460 -30.99 -15.38 2.53
C GLU A 460 -31.73 -15.06 3.84
N THR A 461 -31.51 -15.87 4.87
CA THR A 461 -32.09 -15.65 6.21
C THR A 461 -30.99 -15.64 7.26
N PRO A 462 -31.10 -14.87 8.35
CA PRO A 462 -30.10 -14.91 9.42
C PRO A 462 -29.93 -16.32 9.99
N VAL A 463 -28.71 -16.69 10.35
CA VAL A 463 -28.45 -17.94 11.09
C VAL A 463 -29.07 -17.81 12.49
N GLY A 464 -30.25 -18.40 12.68
CA GLY A 464 -31.03 -18.32 13.92
C GLY A 464 -32.42 -17.74 13.69
N GLY A 465 -33.45 -18.59 13.82
CA GLY A 465 -34.84 -18.28 13.52
C GLY A 465 -35.55 -17.25 14.42
N ASN A 466 -34.84 -16.35 15.09
CA ASN A 466 -35.43 -15.18 15.74
C ASN A 466 -34.50 -13.98 15.50
N ALA A 467 -35.10 -12.89 15.02
CA ALA A 467 -34.45 -11.63 14.69
C ALA A 467 -33.68 -11.02 15.87
N GLN A 468 -32.47 -11.49 16.10
CA GLN A 468 -31.46 -10.81 16.88
C GLN A 468 -30.21 -10.76 16.01
N CYS A 469 -30.05 -9.66 15.28
CA CYS A 469 -28.71 -9.19 14.97
C CYS A 469 -27.90 -9.23 16.28
N PRO A 470 -26.64 -9.68 16.27
CA PRO A 470 -25.83 -9.63 17.48
C PRO A 470 -25.87 -8.19 18.01
N PRO A 471 -26.21 -7.96 19.29
CA PRO A 471 -25.99 -6.65 19.89
C PRO A 471 -24.53 -6.26 19.69
N GLU A 472 -24.31 -4.96 19.52
CA GLU A 472 -23.01 -4.31 19.42
C GLU A 472 -21.93 -5.04 20.23
N ALA A 473 -20.74 -5.19 19.62
CA ALA A 473 -19.56 -5.79 20.21
C ALA A 473 -19.44 -5.50 21.72
N GLY A 474 -19.85 -6.46 22.53
CA GLY A 474 -20.01 -6.29 23.96
C GLY A 474 -20.77 -7.46 24.57
N ASN A 475 -20.03 -8.52 24.88
CA ASN A 475 -20.46 -9.74 25.59
C ASN A 475 -21.34 -10.71 24.79
N PHE A 476 -20.68 -11.65 24.11
CA PHE A 476 -21.28 -12.95 23.81
C PHE A 476 -20.66 -14.03 24.69
N VAL A 477 -21.52 -14.65 25.49
CA VAL A 477 -21.26 -15.93 26.17
C VAL A 477 -21.29 -17.06 25.11
N PRO A 478 -20.32 -17.99 25.11
CA PRO A 478 -20.28 -19.06 24.14
C PRO A 478 -21.46 -20.03 24.33
N ASN A 479 -21.98 -20.51 23.21
CA ASN A 479 -22.97 -21.59 23.13
C ASN A 479 -22.47 -22.82 23.91
N GLN A 480 -23.24 -23.27 24.91
CA GLN A 480 -22.87 -24.33 25.87
C GLN A 480 -22.75 -25.75 25.29
N ASN A 481 -22.80 -25.93 23.97
CA ASN A 481 -22.70 -27.25 23.35
C ASN A 481 -21.39 -27.50 22.59
N TYR A 482 -20.36 -26.68 22.81
CA TYR A 482 -18.99 -27.07 22.45
C TYR A 482 -18.37 -27.81 23.64
N ILE A 483 -18.19 -29.13 23.51
CA ILE A 483 -17.43 -29.92 24.47
C ILE A 483 -15.96 -29.57 24.25
N ASP A 484 -15.43 -28.72 25.13
CA ASP A 484 -14.02 -28.38 25.23
C ASP A 484 -13.24 -29.59 25.79
N PRO A 485 -12.10 -30.01 25.21
CA PRO A 485 -11.16 -30.87 25.92
C PRO A 485 -10.52 -30.06 27.07
N GLN A 486 -10.84 -30.45 28.31
CA GLN A 486 -10.42 -29.77 29.55
C GLN A 486 -8.91 -29.46 29.60
N PRO A 487 -8.51 -28.23 30.00
CA PRO A 487 -7.11 -27.89 30.25
C PRO A 487 -6.66 -28.43 31.63
N GLY A 488 -5.68 -29.32 31.61
CA GLY A 488 -4.94 -29.75 32.80
C GLY A 488 -3.96 -28.66 33.26
N TYR A 489 -3.83 -28.52 34.58
CA TYR A 489 -2.95 -27.61 35.30
C TYR A 489 -1.51 -27.54 34.73
N TYR A 490 -1.00 -26.32 34.53
CA TYR A 490 0.42 -26.08 34.32
C TYR A 490 1.17 -26.22 35.65
N GLN A 491 2.06 -27.21 35.75
CA GLN A 491 3.18 -27.18 36.70
C GLN A 491 4.42 -26.62 36.00
N GLU A 492 5.03 -25.59 36.59
CA GLU A 492 6.33 -25.06 36.21
C GLU A 492 7.40 -26.15 36.30
N ALA A 493 8.07 -26.45 35.19
CA ALA A 493 9.18 -27.38 35.13
C ALA A 493 10.52 -26.63 35.17
N THR A 494 11.31 -26.95 36.18
CA THR A 494 12.68 -26.48 36.45
C THR A 494 13.70 -26.93 35.38
N PRO A 495 14.84 -26.23 35.24
CA PRO A 495 15.83 -26.54 34.21
C PRO A 495 16.54 -27.88 34.43
N PRO A 496 16.92 -28.61 33.37
CA PRO A 496 17.35 -30.00 33.47
C PRO A 496 18.74 -30.14 34.10
N GLN A 497 18.85 -31.08 35.04
CA GLN A 497 20.12 -31.62 35.54
C GLN A 497 20.49 -32.88 34.74
N TYR A 498 21.77 -33.00 34.37
CA TYR A 498 22.33 -34.18 33.72
C TYR A 498 22.29 -35.38 34.67
N MET A 499 21.78 -36.54 34.24
CA MET A 499 22.07 -37.78 34.96
C MET A 499 22.09 -39.05 34.08
N ASN A 500 22.95 -39.96 34.54
CA ASN A 500 23.58 -41.09 33.86
C ASN A 500 22.66 -42.24 33.42
N ALA A 501 23.20 -43.04 32.49
CA ALA A 501 22.62 -44.25 31.91
C ALA A 501 22.31 -45.36 32.93
N PRO A 502 21.23 -46.16 32.74
CA PRO A 502 20.96 -47.34 33.54
C PRO A 502 21.19 -48.66 32.79
N THR A 503 21.66 -49.66 33.55
CA THR A 503 21.90 -51.06 33.20
C THR A 503 20.69 -51.96 33.51
N ASP A 504 20.44 -52.89 32.57
CA ASP A 504 20.00 -54.30 32.63
C ASP A 504 18.92 -54.83 33.61
N GLY A 505 18.01 -55.67 33.05
CA GLY A 505 17.35 -56.78 33.77
C GLY A 505 15.82 -56.89 33.76
N GLY A 506 15.28 -57.88 33.02
CA GLY A 506 14.32 -58.86 33.60
C GLY A 506 12.83 -58.87 33.18
N TYR A 507 12.44 -59.96 32.51
CA TYR A 507 11.14 -60.40 31.94
C TYR A 507 9.90 -60.52 32.87
N ASN A 508 8.68 -60.40 32.30
CA ASN A 508 7.71 -61.50 32.11
C ASN A 508 6.37 -61.06 31.42
N THR A 509 5.86 -61.92 30.53
CA THR A 509 4.59 -61.80 29.75
C THR A 509 3.45 -62.59 30.40
N PRO A 510 2.17 -62.38 30.01
CA PRO A 510 1.48 -63.42 29.21
C PRO A 510 0.40 -62.96 28.17
N SER A 511 0.52 -63.54 26.95
CA SER A 511 -0.47 -64.14 25.99
C SER A 511 -1.88 -63.56 25.62
N ALA A 512 -1.98 -63.09 24.35
CA ALA A 512 -2.88 -63.42 23.19
C ALA A 512 -4.44 -63.36 23.27
N PRO A 513 -5.21 -63.23 22.13
CA PRO A 513 -4.85 -63.28 20.69
C PRO A 513 -5.41 -62.14 19.77
N LEU A 514 -4.87 -62.02 18.54
CA LEU A 514 -5.36 -61.16 17.44
C LEU A 514 -6.19 -61.94 16.40
N PRO A 515 -7.13 -61.30 15.66
CA PRO A 515 -7.64 -61.79 14.39
C PRO A 515 -6.95 -61.17 13.16
N THR A 516 -6.88 -62.02 12.13
CA THR A 516 -6.22 -61.91 10.82
C THR A 516 -6.96 -61.02 9.81
N VAL A 517 -6.21 -60.32 8.94
CA VAL A 517 -6.66 -59.96 7.59
C VAL A 517 -5.56 -60.30 6.57
N THR A 518 -5.93 -61.10 5.57
CA THR A 518 -5.13 -61.56 4.43
C THR A 518 -4.96 -60.45 3.37
N PRO A 519 -3.77 -60.25 2.79
CA PRO A 519 -3.57 -59.40 1.63
C PRO A 519 -3.59 -60.23 0.33
N ASN A 520 -4.15 -59.69 -0.75
CA ASN A 520 -3.96 -60.27 -2.08
C ASN A 520 -3.00 -59.38 -2.89
N ALA A 521 -1.88 -60.01 -3.26
CA ALA A 521 -0.85 -59.58 -4.21
C ALA A 521 -1.45 -59.50 -5.63
N ALA A 522 -0.83 -59.00 -6.69
CA ALA A 522 0.54 -58.65 -7.09
C ALA A 522 0.38 -57.71 -8.33
N ALA A 523 1.35 -57.08 -9.00
CA ALA A 523 2.79 -57.23 -9.07
C ALA A 523 3.38 -55.97 -9.76
N MET A 524 4.59 -55.58 -9.35
CA MET A 524 5.79 -55.31 -10.19
C MET A 524 5.71 -54.25 -11.32
N ASN A 525 6.63 -53.27 -11.45
CA ASN A 525 8.08 -53.35 -11.29
C ASN A 525 8.75 -51.96 -11.14
N ASN A 526 9.74 -51.91 -10.25
CA ASN A 526 11.03 -51.18 -10.22
C ASN A 526 11.26 -49.94 -11.13
N SER A 527 11.73 -48.83 -10.55
CA SER A 527 13.16 -48.59 -10.27
C SER A 527 13.47 -47.15 -9.78
N THR A 528 14.34 -47.14 -8.77
CA THR A 528 15.28 -46.13 -8.23
C THR A 528 15.56 -44.82 -9.01
N SER A 529 15.44 -43.67 -8.33
CA SER A 529 16.55 -42.72 -8.04
C SER A 529 16.04 -41.30 -7.66
N THR A 530 16.61 -40.75 -6.58
CA THR A 530 16.53 -39.34 -6.16
C THR A 530 17.69 -38.53 -6.78
N PRO A 531 17.91 -37.23 -6.46
CA PRO A 531 17.34 -36.03 -7.08
C PRO A 531 18.42 -35.11 -7.71
N LYS A 532 18.06 -34.04 -8.44
CA LYS A 532 18.97 -32.89 -8.70
C LYS A 532 18.24 -31.61 -9.13
N LEU A 533 18.57 -30.50 -8.44
CA LEU A 533 18.31 -29.12 -8.85
C LEU A 533 19.06 -28.78 -10.16
N ALA A 534 18.44 -28.04 -11.07
CA ALA A 534 19.13 -27.09 -11.96
C ALA A 534 18.16 -26.05 -12.57
N ARG A 535 18.59 -24.78 -12.52
CA ARG A 535 18.02 -23.58 -13.16
C ARG A 535 17.77 -23.78 -14.66
N GLN A 536 16.69 -23.21 -15.18
CA GLN A 536 16.52 -22.95 -16.63
C GLN A 536 16.60 -21.43 -16.91
N PRO A 537 17.28 -21.00 -17.99
CA PRO A 537 17.34 -19.59 -18.39
C PRO A 537 16.13 -19.17 -19.23
N VAL A 538 15.69 -17.93 -19.04
CA VAL A 538 14.70 -17.22 -19.85
C VAL A 538 15.38 -16.70 -21.12
N THR A 539 14.89 -17.07 -22.30
CA THR A 539 15.29 -16.47 -23.58
C THR A 539 14.25 -15.46 -24.03
N THR A 540 14.65 -14.19 -24.04
CA THR A 540 13.96 -13.07 -24.69
C THR A 540 14.26 -13.07 -26.18
N ASN A 541 13.23 -13.19 -27.04
CA ASN A 541 13.35 -12.93 -28.48
C ASN A 541 12.75 -11.55 -28.80
N LEU A 542 13.64 -10.59 -29.07
CA LEU A 542 13.34 -9.34 -29.78
C LEU A 542 13.52 -9.56 -31.29
N PRO A 543 12.65 -9.02 -32.17
CA PRO A 543 12.85 -9.07 -33.62
C PRO A 543 13.89 -8.02 -34.08
N PRO A 544 14.68 -8.32 -35.14
CA PRO A 544 15.77 -7.44 -35.56
C PRO A 544 15.32 -6.26 -36.43
N ALA A 545 16.04 -5.15 -36.27
CA ALA A 545 15.95 -3.94 -37.07
C ALA A 545 16.46 -4.15 -38.51
N GLN A 546 15.76 -3.59 -39.49
CA GLN A 546 16.23 -3.48 -40.88
C GLN A 546 16.55 -2.02 -41.23
N ALA A 547 17.77 -1.81 -41.75
CA ALA A 547 18.25 -0.56 -42.33
C ALA A 547 17.87 -0.46 -43.84
N PRO A 548 17.84 0.74 -44.43
CA PRO A 548 17.17 0.98 -45.72
C PRO A 548 18.10 0.79 -46.92
N GLN A 549 17.55 0.30 -48.04
CA GLN A 549 18.19 0.41 -49.36
C GLN A 549 17.25 1.03 -50.39
N ALA A 550 17.83 1.91 -51.19
CA ALA A 550 17.23 2.73 -52.21
C ALA A 550 17.17 2.03 -53.57
N GLY A 551 16.21 2.47 -54.41
CA GLY A 551 16.32 2.46 -55.87
C GLY A 551 15.22 1.69 -56.61
N GLY A 552 14.52 2.37 -57.53
CA GLY A 552 13.89 1.68 -58.67
C GLY A 552 12.49 2.11 -59.11
N GLN A 553 12.36 3.32 -59.64
CA GLN A 553 11.58 3.72 -60.84
C GLN A 553 10.09 3.31 -61.07
N SER A 554 9.31 4.37 -61.33
CA SER A 554 8.33 4.54 -62.44
C SER A 554 6.98 3.80 -62.36
N GLN A 555 5.87 4.53 -62.20
CA GLN A 555 5.16 5.21 -63.31
C GLN A 555 3.96 6.05 -62.79
N ASN A 556 3.89 7.27 -63.32
CA ASN A 556 2.73 8.06 -63.74
C ASN A 556 1.33 7.81 -63.14
N GLN A 557 0.76 8.91 -62.62
CA GLN A 557 -0.54 9.53 -62.99
C GLN A 557 -1.14 10.17 -61.72
N GLN A 558 -1.75 11.35 -61.68
CA GLN A 558 -1.87 12.52 -62.53
C GLN A 558 -2.75 13.49 -61.70
N TYR A 559 -2.61 14.80 -61.92
CA TYR A 559 -3.58 15.88 -61.58
C TYR A 559 -3.61 16.55 -60.19
N LEU A 560 -3.13 17.82 -60.21
CA LEU A 560 -3.70 19.10 -59.71
C LEU A 560 -3.86 19.32 -58.19
N GLU A 561 -3.10 20.27 -57.63
CA GLU A 561 -3.51 21.67 -57.29
C GLU A 561 -4.64 21.71 -56.24
N SER A 562 -4.53 22.31 -55.06
CA SER A 562 -4.04 23.66 -54.77
C SER A 562 -4.05 23.87 -53.23
N TYR A 563 -3.07 24.64 -52.74
CA TYR A 563 -3.13 25.30 -51.44
C TYR A 563 -4.02 26.55 -51.52
N PRO A 564 -4.55 27.03 -50.39
CA PRO A 564 -4.54 28.47 -50.16
C PRO A 564 -3.79 28.82 -48.88
N THR A 565 -2.78 29.67 -49.06
CA THR A 565 -2.19 30.53 -48.05
C THR A 565 -3.05 31.78 -47.85
N GLY A 566 -3.15 32.22 -46.59
CA GLY A 566 -3.23 33.64 -46.24
C GLY A 566 -4.59 34.16 -45.80
N GLY A 567 -4.62 34.82 -44.63
CA GLY A 567 -5.70 35.73 -44.26
C GLY A 567 -5.89 35.99 -42.77
N VAL A 568 -4.99 36.79 -42.17
CA VAL A 568 -5.28 37.56 -40.95
C VAL A 568 -6.11 38.78 -41.37
N VAL A 569 -7.24 39.07 -40.70
CA VAL A 569 -7.69 40.39 -40.19
C VAL A 569 -9.16 40.30 -39.72
N ARG A 570 -9.37 40.76 -38.48
CA ARG A 570 -10.60 40.97 -37.66
C ARG A 570 -11.11 39.80 -36.82
#